data_AF-A0A8S1Q439-F1
#
_entry.id   AF-A0A8S1Q439-F1
#
_cell.length_a   1.000
_cell.length_b   1.000
_cell.length_c   1.000
_cell.angle_alpha   90.00
_cell.angle_beta   90.00
_cell.angle_gamma   90.00
#
_symmetry.space_group_name_H-M   'P 1'
#
loop_
_entity.id
_entity.type
_entity.pdbx_description
1 polymer ?
#
loop_
_entity_poly.entity_id
_entity_poly.type
_entity_poly.pdbx_seq_one_letter_code
_entity_poly.pdbx_strand_id
1 'polypeptide(L)'
;MFNQLLEFKNQRLLVKALTNKIHEMEYFQKTGNQFQYGNNEDFSVAGQQLLEFYFYDYMLLQGFPNQQSQLKKPSDIIQLRQRLINDKYLSEIAQLLNLNQILNVGNQRSLKSNPKILSECVKSIIAAQYYDKQNDLEALRDILHPIIVQLLNKGEKITTTQWKYNPKSSFLEYLNSYKGEFEMKPKLIIEWKKDDSTLNQNKSFYQITLELNNALKIQKSGINKRDTEQSVYLEALLHMKKCHHKQFHQQKKQIKNKEIQDNQIESDLSTSLDLTINNQEFSFYSFNEKNPDNQKISFDQQFSLVLEQLANQ
;
A
#
# COMPACT_ATOMS: atom_id res chain seq x y z
N MET A 1 -7.69 -7.39 5.54
CA MET A 1 -6.79 -6.85 4.49
C MET A 1 -5.34 -7.26 4.75
N PHE A 2 -4.80 -7.19 5.97
CA PHE A 2 -3.43 -7.63 6.29
C PHE A 2 -3.15 -9.15 6.09
N ASN A 3 -4.12 -10.03 6.31
CA ASN A 3 -3.90 -11.49 6.21
C ASN A 3 -3.60 -11.99 4.79
N GLN A 4 -3.89 -11.20 3.74
CA GLN A 4 -3.53 -11.54 2.35
C GLN A 4 -2.10 -11.12 1.97
N LEU A 5 -1.41 -10.38 2.85
CA LEU A 5 -0.12 -9.75 2.54
C LEU A 5 1.09 -10.66 2.87
N LEU A 6 0.88 -11.63 3.76
CA LEU A 6 1.93 -12.52 4.28
C LEU A 6 1.88 -13.89 3.58
N GLU A 7 2.20 -13.90 2.28
CA GLU A 7 2.40 -15.14 1.52
C GLU A 7 3.89 -15.50 1.47
N PHE A 8 4.28 -16.54 2.19
CA PHE A 8 5.64 -17.07 2.22
C PHE A 8 5.81 -18.24 1.25
N LYS A 9 6.80 -18.15 0.36
CA LYS A 9 7.25 -19.28 -0.48
C LYS A 9 8.18 -20.21 0.30
N ASN A 10 9.05 -19.65 1.12
CA ASN A 10 10.00 -20.36 1.95
C ASN A 10 9.52 -20.46 3.39
N GLN A 11 8.95 -21.62 3.72
CA GLN A 11 8.45 -21.91 5.07
C GLN A 11 9.53 -21.83 6.14
N ARG A 12 10.81 -22.09 5.81
CA ARG A 12 11.90 -22.02 6.79
C ARG A 12 12.12 -20.60 7.31
N LEU A 13 11.95 -19.60 6.45
CA LEU A 13 12.06 -18.18 6.84
C LEU A 13 10.93 -17.80 7.81
N LEU A 14 9.71 -18.27 7.54
CA LEU A 14 8.56 -18.04 8.42
C LEU A 14 8.75 -18.71 9.78
N VAL A 15 9.16 -19.98 9.80
CA VAL A 15 9.41 -20.70 11.06
C VAL A 15 10.51 -20.01 11.87
N LYS A 16 11.60 -19.59 11.23
CA LYS A 16 12.67 -18.82 11.88
C LYS A 16 12.13 -17.51 12.46
N ALA A 17 11.34 -16.75 11.71
CA ALA A 17 10.77 -15.47 12.17
C ALA A 17 9.84 -15.60 13.37
N LEU A 18 9.10 -16.72 13.44
CA LEU A 18 8.17 -17.05 14.52
C LEU A 18 8.86 -17.72 15.72
N THR A 19 10.17 -17.97 15.68
CA THR A 19 10.89 -18.69 16.73
C THR A 19 11.71 -17.73 17.59
N ASN A 20 11.28 -17.52 18.82
CA ASN A 20 12.07 -16.75 19.79
C ASN A 20 13.28 -17.55 20.29
N LYS A 21 14.38 -16.86 20.63
CA LYS A 21 15.62 -17.45 21.18
C LYS A 21 15.37 -18.43 22.33
N ILE A 22 14.39 -18.16 23.19
CA ILE A 22 14.07 -19.04 24.33
C ILE A 22 13.62 -20.43 23.87
N HIS A 23 12.88 -20.53 22.76
CA HIS A 23 12.47 -21.81 22.22
C HIS A 23 13.68 -22.62 21.73
N GLU A 24 14.60 -21.99 21.01
CA GLU A 24 15.83 -22.63 20.54
C GLU A 24 16.71 -23.09 21.71
N MET A 25 16.89 -22.25 22.73
CA MET A 25 17.65 -22.61 23.94
C MET A 25 17.04 -23.83 24.65
N GLU A 26 15.71 -23.85 24.79
CA GLU A 26 15.01 -24.99 25.40
C GLU A 26 15.13 -26.26 24.55
N TYR A 27 15.03 -26.14 23.23
CA TYR A 27 15.22 -27.26 22.30
C TYR A 27 16.63 -27.86 22.44
N PHE A 28 17.65 -27.01 22.51
CA PHE A 28 19.04 -27.44 22.72
C PHE A 28 19.22 -28.15 24.07
N GLN A 29 18.65 -27.60 25.15
CA GLN A 29 18.72 -28.23 26.48
C GLN A 29 18.06 -29.62 26.52
N LYS A 30 16.98 -29.83 25.76
CA LYS A 30 16.25 -31.11 25.72
C LYS A 30 16.89 -32.15 24.80
N THR A 31 17.45 -31.73 23.67
CA THR A 31 17.86 -32.65 22.60
C THR A 31 19.38 -32.74 22.42
N GLY A 32 20.15 -31.80 22.96
CA GLY A 32 21.58 -31.64 22.69
C GLY A 32 21.89 -31.11 21.29
N ASN A 33 20.87 -30.84 20.46
CA ASN A 33 21.03 -30.41 19.07
C ASN A 33 20.56 -28.96 18.88
N GLN A 34 21.17 -28.25 17.93
CA GLN A 34 20.72 -26.92 17.53
C GLN A 34 19.36 -27.02 16.81
N PHE A 35 18.50 -26.02 17.02
CA PHE A 35 17.23 -25.98 16.31
C PHE A 35 17.48 -25.66 14.83
N GLN A 36 17.07 -26.55 13.94
CA GLN A 36 17.45 -26.50 12.51
C GLN A 36 17.04 -25.21 11.78
N TYR A 37 16.04 -24.50 12.28
CA TYR A 37 15.57 -23.23 11.68
C TYR A 37 16.21 -21.99 12.32
N GLY A 38 16.89 -22.15 13.45
CA GLY A 38 17.42 -21.06 14.25
C GLY A 38 16.33 -20.21 14.94
N ASN A 39 16.74 -19.07 15.47
CA ASN A 39 15.85 -18.10 16.11
C ASN A 39 15.69 -16.80 15.30
N ASN A 40 14.82 -15.91 15.78
CA ASN A 40 14.41 -14.69 15.11
C ASN A 40 15.25 -13.43 15.41
N GLU A 41 16.33 -13.52 16.20
CA GLU A 41 17.13 -12.35 16.65
C GLU A 41 17.71 -11.57 15.47
N ASP A 42 18.42 -12.23 14.56
CA ASP A 42 19.00 -11.56 13.38
C ASP A 42 17.93 -10.91 12.49
N PHE A 43 16.78 -11.60 12.35
CA PHE A 43 15.66 -11.10 11.56
C PHE A 43 14.99 -9.90 12.24
N SER A 44 14.96 -9.85 13.57
CA SER A 44 14.45 -8.70 14.32
C SER A 44 15.32 -7.47 14.07
N VAL A 45 16.65 -7.64 14.07
CA VAL A 45 17.61 -6.57 13.78
C VAL A 45 17.45 -6.07 12.33
N ALA A 46 17.43 -6.97 11.35
CA ALA A 46 17.23 -6.61 9.95
C ALA A 46 15.86 -5.93 9.74
N GLY A 47 14.81 -6.46 10.36
CA GLY A 47 13.45 -5.94 10.28
C GLY A 47 13.32 -4.53 10.85
N GLN A 48 14.02 -4.23 11.94
CA GLN A 48 14.13 -2.88 12.47
C GLN A 48 14.73 -1.93 11.41
N GLN A 49 15.84 -2.32 10.79
CA GLN A 49 16.52 -1.49 9.78
C GLN A 49 15.63 -1.24 8.56
N LEU A 50 14.93 -2.27 8.07
CA LEU A 50 14.00 -2.16 6.95
C LEU A 50 12.81 -1.23 7.28
N LEU A 51 12.25 -1.36 8.48
CA LEU A 51 11.15 -0.54 8.94
C LEU A 51 11.57 0.94 9.07
N GLU A 52 12.76 1.20 9.61
CA GLU A 52 13.31 2.55 9.72
C GLU A 52 13.61 3.16 8.34
N PHE A 53 14.25 2.39 7.45
CA PHE A 53 14.54 2.80 6.09
C PHE A 53 13.26 3.22 5.36
N TYR A 54 12.26 2.35 5.34
CA TYR A 54 11.00 2.62 4.65
C TYR A 54 10.22 3.75 5.31
N PHE A 55 10.29 3.90 6.65
CA PHE A 55 9.69 5.06 7.31
C PHE A 55 10.25 6.37 6.75
N TYR A 56 11.58 6.50 6.62
CA TYR A 56 12.17 7.71 6.06
C TYR A 56 11.81 7.89 4.59
N ASP A 57 11.90 6.84 3.78
CA ASP A 57 11.52 6.87 2.37
C ASP A 57 10.05 7.32 2.19
N TYR A 58 9.14 6.75 2.99
CA TYR A 58 7.74 7.15 3.03
C TYR A 58 7.57 8.63 3.37
N MET A 59 8.25 9.12 4.41
CA MET A 59 8.15 10.52 4.83
C MET A 59 8.67 11.49 3.76
N LEU A 60 9.76 11.13 3.07
CA LEU A 60 10.30 11.90 1.95
C LEU A 60 9.32 11.93 0.77
N LEU A 61 8.71 10.79 0.42
CA LEU A 61 7.68 10.70 -0.62
C LEU A 61 6.42 11.50 -0.30
N GLN A 62 6.09 11.66 0.99
CA GLN A 62 5.01 12.56 1.43
C GLN A 62 5.41 14.05 1.40
N GLY A 63 6.64 14.37 1.00
CA GLY A 63 7.15 15.74 0.90
C GLY A 63 7.62 16.34 2.23
N PHE A 64 7.93 15.51 3.24
CA PHE A 64 8.56 15.95 4.48
C PHE A 64 10.10 15.80 4.40
N PRO A 65 10.87 16.67 5.08
CA PRO A 65 10.40 17.79 5.89
C PRO A 65 9.89 18.96 5.05
N ASN A 66 8.91 19.69 5.58
CA ASN A 66 8.28 20.83 4.92
C ASN A 66 8.11 21.98 5.89
N GLN A 67 8.65 23.16 5.55
CA GLN A 67 8.59 24.38 6.38
C GLN A 67 7.16 24.83 6.72
N GLN A 68 6.19 24.49 5.86
CA GLN A 68 4.78 24.82 6.04
C GLN A 68 4.01 23.77 6.87
N SER A 69 4.69 22.72 7.32
CA SER A 69 4.13 21.61 8.10
C SER A 69 4.64 21.59 9.55
N GLN A 70 4.17 20.62 10.33
CA GLN A 70 4.70 20.38 11.69
C GLN A 70 6.10 19.73 11.68
N LEU A 71 6.45 19.01 10.61
CA LEU A 71 7.76 18.37 10.44
C LEU A 71 8.62 19.25 9.56
N LYS A 72 9.23 20.27 10.16
CA LYS A 72 9.97 21.33 9.43
C LYS A 72 11.40 20.95 9.15
N LYS A 73 11.97 20.05 9.94
CA LYS A 73 13.38 19.64 9.90
C LYS A 73 13.50 18.12 9.87
N PRO A 74 14.61 17.57 9.34
CA PRO A 74 14.89 16.14 9.41
C PRO A 74 14.85 15.59 10.85
N SER A 75 15.29 16.37 11.84
CA SER A 75 15.22 16.01 13.27
C SER A 75 13.81 15.67 13.74
N ASP A 76 12.79 16.35 13.21
CA ASP A 76 11.40 16.15 13.62
C ASP A 76 10.90 14.77 13.16
N ILE A 77 11.35 14.34 11.98
CA ILE A 77 11.05 13.01 11.42
C ILE A 77 11.72 11.93 12.26
N ILE A 78 12.98 12.14 12.67
CA ILE A 78 13.70 11.21 13.54
C ILE A 78 12.99 11.06 14.89
N GLN A 79 12.55 12.17 15.50
CA GLN A 79 11.81 12.13 16.77
C GLN A 79 10.46 11.43 16.62
N LEU A 80 9.74 11.70 15.52
CA LEU A 80 8.49 11.01 15.21
C LEU A 80 8.71 9.51 15.04
N ARG A 81 9.74 9.11 14.30
CA ARG A 81 10.13 7.70 14.13
C ARG A 81 10.37 7.01 15.47
N GLN A 82 11.22 7.59 16.32
CA GLN A 82 11.54 7.02 17.65
C GLN A 82 10.29 6.88 18.52
N ARG A 83 9.35 7.81 18.38
CA ARG A 83 8.08 7.79 19.10
C ARG A 83 7.12 6.73 18.58
N LEU A 84 7.06 6.49 17.27
CA LEU A 84 6.08 5.60 16.65
C LEU A 84 6.58 4.17 16.49
N ILE A 85 7.85 3.99 16.15
CA ILE A 85 8.49 2.68 15.98
C ILE A 85 9.09 2.28 17.33
N ASN A 86 8.22 1.82 18.22
CA ASN A 86 8.60 1.33 19.55
C ASN A 86 7.92 -0.01 19.85
N ASP A 87 8.40 -0.70 20.88
CA ASP A 87 7.92 -2.04 21.20
C ASP A 87 6.44 -2.07 21.59
N LYS A 88 5.92 -1.02 22.22
CA LYS A 88 4.51 -0.94 22.57
C LYS A 88 3.64 -0.96 21.30
N TYR A 89 3.86 -0.04 20.37
CA TYR A 89 3.00 0.06 19.18
C TYR A 89 3.18 -1.10 18.21
N LEU A 90 4.40 -1.61 18.06
CA LEU A 90 4.65 -2.81 17.26
C LEU A 90 4.00 -4.06 17.88
N SER A 91 3.98 -4.19 19.21
CA SER A 91 3.26 -5.29 19.86
C SER A 91 1.75 -5.24 19.63
N GLU A 92 1.17 -4.03 19.58
CA GLU A 92 -0.25 -3.86 19.28
C GLU A 92 -0.56 -4.27 17.81
N ILE A 93 0.38 -4.03 16.88
CA ILE A 93 0.26 -4.56 15.50
C ILE A 93 0.36 -6.09 15.51
N ALA A 94 1.30 -6.67 16.26
CA ALA A 94 1.43 -8.12 16.39
C ALA A 94 0.14 -8.79 16.88
N GLN A 95 -0.53 -8.17 17.86
CA GLN A 95 -1.81 -8.64 18.38
C GLN A 95 -2.92 -8.57 17.32
N LEU A 96 -2.98 -7.49 16.54
CA LEU A 96 -3.97 -7.36 15.45
C LEU A 96 -3.76 -8.41 14.35
N LEU A 97 -2.53 -8.85 14.16
CA LEU A 97 -2.15 -9.93 13.24
C LEU A 97 -2.24 -11.33 13.90
N ASN A 98 -2.70 -11.43 15.15
CA ASN A 98 -2.77 -12.67 15.93
C ASN A 98 -1.43 -13.43 16.05
N LEU A 99 -0.29 -12.73 15.96
CA LEU A 99 1.04 -13.36 16.01
C LEU A 99 1.33 -14.02 17.36
N ASN A 100 0.70 -13.53 18.42
CA ASN A 100 0.77 -14.13 19.75
C ASN A 100 0.32 -15.60 19.77
N GLN A 101 -0.58 -16.01 18.87
CA GLN A 101 -1.07 -17.38 18.82
C GLN A 101 -0.03 -18.33 18.23
N ILE A 102 0.68 -17.88 17.19
CA ILE A 102 1.59 -18.69 16.37
C ILE A 102 3.07 -18.56 16.75
N LEU A 103 3.43 -17.57 17.57
CA LEU A 103 4.80 -17.39 18.05
C LEU A 103 5.27 -18.58 18.92
N ASN A 104 6.47 -19.09 18.65
CA ASN A 104 7.14 -20.13 19.41
C ASN A 104 8.08 -19.52 20.47
N VAL A 105 7.70 -19.67 21.75
CA VAL A 105 8.46 -19.21 22.93
C VAL A 105 8.84 -20.36 23.87
N GLY A 106 8.78 -21.60 23.38
CA GLY A 106 8.96 -22.79 24.20
C GLY A 106 7.87 -22.95 25.26
N ASN A 107 8.23 -23.48 26.42
CA ASN A 107 7.36 -23.73 27.55
C ASN A 107 6.94 -22.44 28.28
N GLN A 108 7.59 -21.30 28.01
CA GLN A 108 7.29 -20.02 28.65
C GLN A 108 6.11 -19.29 27.98
N ARG A 109 4.93 -19.90 28.01
CA ARG A 109 3.74 -19.41 27.28
C ARG A 109 3.33 -17.97 27.62
N SER A 110 3.63 -17.47 28.82
CA SER A 110 3.37 -16.07 29.22
C SER A 110 4.11 -15.05 28.36
N LEU A 111 5.19 -15.45 27.68
CA LEU A 111 5.95 -14.60 26.78
C LEU A 111 5.24 -14.31 25.46
N LYS A 112 4.22 -15.10 25.09
CA LYS A 112 3.39 -14.84 23.90
C LYS A 112 2.64 -13.50 23.97
N SER A 113 2.45 -12.96 25.16
CA SER A 113 1.85 -11.62 25.38
C SER A 113 2.87 -10.53 25.70
N ASN A 114 4.17 -10.84 25.76
CA ASN A 114 5.18 -9.85 26.10
C ASN A 114 5.36 -8.84 24.95
N PRO A 115 5.21 -7.52 25.20
CA PRO A 115 5.30 -6.51 24.15
C PRO A 115 6.63 -6.50 23.38
N LYS A 116 7.75 -6.69 24.08
CA LYS A 116 9.07 -6.70 23.46
C LYS A 116 9.21 -7.88 22.49
N ILE A 117 8.80 -9.07 22.92
CA ILE A 117 8.88 -10.29 22.10
C ILE A 117 7.93 -10.22 20.89
N LEU A 118 6.74 -9.67 21.08
CA LEU A 118 5.78 -9.45 19.98
C LEU A 118 6.30 -8.41 18.98
N SER A 119 6.91 -7.32 19.46
CA SER A 119 7.58 -6.32 18.63
C SER A 119 8.71 -6.94 17.80
N GLU A 120 9.58 -7.74 18.45
CA GLU A 120 10.63 -8.50 17.77
C GLU A 120 10.05 -9.42 16.70
N CYS A 121 8.97 -10.15 17.00
CA CYS A 121 8.30 -11.01 16.04
C CYS A 121 7.80 -10.27 14.79
N VAL A 122 7.19 -9.09 14.95
CA VAL A 122 6.75 -8.25 13.81
C VAL A 122 7.94 -7.87 12.94
N LYS A 123 9.03 -7.40 13.55
CA LYS A 123 10.27 -7.05 12.82
C LYS A 123 10.82 -8.28 12.09
N SER A 124 10.85 -9.43 12.75
CA SER A 124 11.36 -10.65 12.15
C SER A 124 10.52 -11.13 10.97
N ILE A 125 9.19 -10.97 11.00
CA ILE A 125 8.30 -11.28 9.87
C ILE A 125 8.57 -10.35 8.69
N ILE A 126 8.76 -9.05 8.94
CA ILE A 126 9.12 -8.07 7.89
C ILE A 126 10.41 -8.50 7.19
N ALA A 127 11.46 -8.82 7.95
CA ALA A 127 12.74 -9.28 7.39
C ALA A 127 12.59 -10.60 6.63
N ALA A 128 11.89 -11.58 7.23
CA ALA A 128 11.66 -12.87 6.61
C ALA A 128 10.96 -12.72 5.26
N GLN A 129 9.96 -11.84 5.16
CA GLN A 129 9.29 -11.66 3.88
C GLN A 129 10.14 -10.91 2.87
N TYR A 130 10.90 -9.90 3.29
CA TYR A 130 11.87 -9.26 2.41
C TYR A 130 12.84 -10.27 1.77
N TYR A 131 13.37 -11.19 2.58
CA TYR A 131 14.23 -12.27 2.08
C TYR A 131 13.48 -13.29 1.22
N ASP A 132 12.23 -13.63 1.57
CA ASP A 132 11.40 -14.55 0.79
C ASP A 132 11.08 -14.00 -0.62
N LYS A 133 10.96 -12.66 -0.73
CA LYS A 133 10.78 -11.95 -1.99
C LYS A 133 12.11 -11.58 -2.66
N GLN A 134 13.20 -12.28 -2.35
CA GLN A 134 14.51 -12.11 -2.99
C GLN A 134 15.08 -10.69 -2.84
N ASN A 135 14.84 -10.04 -1.70
CA ASN A 135 15.27 -8.67 -1.41
C ASN A 135 14.58 -7.60 -2.28
N ASP A 136 13.35 -7.86 -2.73
CA ASP A 136 12.56 -6.90 -3.49
C ASP A 136 12.03 -5.76 -2.59
N LEU A 137 12.50 -4.54 -2.87
CA LEU A 137 12.08 -3.35 -2.15
C LEU A 137 10.62 -2.99 -2.44
N GLU A 138 10.08 -3.25 -3.63
CA GLU A 138 8.68 -2.93 -3.94
C GLU A 138 7.73 -3.83 -3.16
N ALA A 139 8.03 -5.13 -3.12
CA ALA A 139 7.28 -6.06 -2.26
C ALA A 139 7.37 -5.70 -0.76
N LEU A 140 8.50 -5.14 -0.33
CA LEU A 140 8.64 -4.61 1.03
C LEU A 140 7.75 -3.38 1.26
N ARG A 141 7.63 -2.47 0.29
CA ARG A 141 6.74 -1.30 0.38
C ARG A 141 5.30 -1.74 0.59
N ASP A 142 4.83 -2.74 -0.15
CA ASP A 142 3.46 -3.25 -0.03
C ASP A 142 3.15 -3.74 1.39
N ILE A 143 4.14 -4.38 2.04
CA ILE A 143 4.01 -4.90 3.40
C ILE A 143 4.09 -3.79 4.45
N LEU A 144 5.05 -2.90 4.29
CA LEU A 144 5.34 -1.87 5.29
C LEU A 144 4.38 -0.69 5.20
N HIS A 145 3.84 -0.35 4.02
CA HIS A 145 2.91 0.75 3.85
C HIS A 145 1.74 0.71 4.85
N PRO A 146 0.95 -0.37 4.96
CA PRO A 146 -0.16 -0.40 5.90
C PRO A 146 0.30 -0.37 7.36
N ILE A 147 1.49 -0.90 7.70
CA ILE A 147 2.07 -0.83 9.05
C ILE A 147 2.41 0.62 9.39
N ILE A 148 3.13 1.31 8.49
CA ILE A 148 3.49 2.72 8.69
C ILE A 148 2.25 3.59 8.80
N VAL A 149 1.27 3.43 7.90
CA VAL A 149 -0.02 4.16 8.00
C VAL A 149 -0.69 3.91 9.34
N GLN A 150 -0.69 2.67 9.83
CA GLN A 150 -1.28 2.35 11.12
C GLN A 150 -0.54 2.98 12.30
N LEU A 151 0.81 2.98 12.28
CA LEU A 151 1.62 3.65 13.30
C LEU A 151 1.38 5.16 13.31
N LEU A 152 1.31 5.75 12.13
CA LEU A 152 1.02 7.16 11.93
C LEU A 152 -0.37 7.56 12.44
N ASN A 153 -1.40 6.75 12.15
CA ASN A 153 -2.76 6.92 12.67
C ASN A 153 -2.83 6.81 14.20
N LYS A 154 -1.97 6.00 14.84
CA LYS A 154 -1.85 6.00 16.31
C LYS A 154 -1.17 7.26 16.84
N GLY A 155 -0.26 7.83 16.05
CA GLY A 155 0.28 9.17 16.26
C GLY A 155 -0.79 10.27 16.24
N GLU A 156 -1.95 10.03 15.62
CA GLU A 156 -3.04 11.02 15.53
C GLU A 156 -3.75 11.34 16.86
N LYS A 157 -3.68 10.47 17.86
CA LYS A 157 -4.16 10.84 19.21
C LYS A 157 -3.26 11.85 19.93
N ILE A 158 -2.14 12.22 19.31
CA ILE A 158 -1.19 13.21 19.80
C ILE A 158 -1.26 14.40 18.85
N THR A 159 -2.25 15.27 19.10
CA THR A 159 -2.37 16.62 18.51
C THR A 159 -2.24 16.70 16.98
N THR A 160 -2.93 15.81 16.25
CA THR A 160 -3.03 15.89 14.78
C THR A 160 -4.26 16.65 14.33
N THR A 161 -4.22 17.96 14.51
CA THR A 161 -5.19 18.82 13.83
C THR A 161 -4.85 19.09 12.37
N GLN A 162 -3.70 18.63 11.83
CA GLN A 162 -3.33 18.90 10.42
C GLN A 162 -2.42 17.84 9.80
N TRP A 163 -2.95 16.65 9.53
CA TRP A 163 -2.40 15.80 8.46
C TRP A 163 -2.91 16.33 7.13
N LYS A 164 -2.40 17.50 6.71
CA LYS A 164 -2.83 18.18 5.48
C LYS A 164 -2.08 17.59 4.28
N TYR A 165 -2.67 16.55 3.70
CA TYR A 165 -2.69 16.34 2.25
C TYR A 165 -2.73 17.70 1.55
N ASN A 166 -1.72 18.07 0.75
CA ASN A 166 -1.69 19.35 0.04
C ASN A 166 -2.35 19.17 -1.34
N PRO A 167 -3.65 19.46 -1.47
CA PRO A 167 -4.40 19.08 -2.66
C PRO A 167 -3.94 19.88 -3.88
N LYS A 168 -3.34 21.06 -3.67
CA LYS A 168 -2.79 21.91 -4.72
C LYS A 168 -1.57 21.28 -5.38
N SER A 169 -0.61 20.80 -4.58
CA SER A 169 0.58 20.13 -5.11
C SER A 169 0.20 18.84 -5.84
N SER A 170 -0.61 17.99 -5.21
CA SER A 170 -1.07 16.74 -5.84
C SER A 170 -1.89 16.97 -7.11
N PHE A 171 -2.69 18.04 -7.16
CA PHE A 171 -3.44 18.41 -8.37
C PHE A 171 -2.52 18.91 -9.49
N LEU A 172 -1.53 19.74 -9.20
CA LEU A 172 -0.58 20.24 -10.19
C LEU A 172 0.36 19.15 -10.71
N GLU A 173 0.82 18.25 -9.84
CA GLU A 173 1.58 17.06 -10.26
C GLU A 173 0.73 16.16 -11.15
N TYR A 174 -0.51 15.89 -10.75
CA TYR A 174 -1.45 15.13 -11.57
C TYR A 174 -1.68 15.80 -12.93
N LEU A 175 -1.82 17.13 -13.01
CA LEU A 175 -1.90 17.82 -14.31
C LEU A 175 -0.60 17.72 -15.12
N ASN A 176 0.56 17.86 -14.48
CA ASN A 176 1.85 17.82 -15.14
C ASN A 176 2.18 16.44 -15.71
N SER A 177 1.71 15.35 -15.09
CA SER A 177 1.87 13.99 -15.65
C SER A 177 1.16 13.78 -16.98
N TYR A 178 0.27 14.70 -17.39
CA TYR A 178 -0.44 14.67 -18.66
C TYR A 178 -0.02 15.78 -19.64
N LYS A 179 1.11 16.47 -19.38
CA LYS A 179 1.71 17.42 -20.31
C LYS A 179 2.27 16.67 -21.53
N GLY A 180 1.37 16.36 -22.47
CA GLY A 180 1.64 15.70 -23.73
C GLY A 180 0.39 15.58 -24.60
N GLU A 181 -0.80 15.47 -23.99
CA GLU A 181 -2.07 15.28 -24.73
C GLU A 181 -3.02 16.49 -24.64
N PHE A 182 -2.94 17.31 -23.60
CA PHE A 182 -3.77 18.51 -23.45
C PHE A 182 -3.00 19.62 -22.73
N GLU A 183 -2.91 20.81 -23.33
CA GLU A 183 -2.27 21.97 -22.72
C GLU A 183 -3.19 22.61 -21.66
N MET A 184 -3.46 21.89 -20.58
CA MET A 184 -4.38 22.29 -19.51
C MET A 184 -3.70 23.28 -18.55
N LYS A 185 -4.11 24.56 -18.58
CA LYS A 185 -3.62 25.62 -17.68
C LYS A 185 -4.70 25.96 -16.65
N PRO A 186 -4.54 25.60 -15.37
CA PRO A 186 -5.53 25.93 -14.35
C PRO A 186 -5.53 27.44 -14.06
N LYS A 187 -6.72 28.05 -14.07
CA LYS A 187 -6.94 29.44 -13.69
C LYS A 187 -7.68 29.50 -12.35
N LEU A 188 -7.06 30.12 -11.36
CA LEU A 188 -7.66 30.34 -10.03
C LEU A 188 -8.17 31.78 -9.92
N ILE A 189 -9.45 31.94 -9.61
CA ILE A 189 -10.12 33.22 -9.39
C ILE A 189 -10.55 33.28 -7.92
N ILE A 190 -10.19 34.36 -7.23
CA ILE A 190 -10.50 34.57 -5.81
C ILE A 190 -11.30 35.85 -5.70
N GLU A 191 -12.55 35.74 -5.29
CA GLU A 191 -13.42 36.85 -4.94
C GLU A 191 -13.56 36.89 -3.41
N TRP A 192 -13.53 38.09 -2.83
CA TRP A 192 -13.82 38.28 -1.42
C TRP A 192 -15.04 39.19 -1.29
N LYS A 193 -15.94 38.83 -0.38
CA LYS A 193 -17.10 39.62 -0.02
C LYS A 193 -17.13 39.79 1.49
N LYS A 194 -17.37 41.01 1.94
CA LYS A 194 -17.64 41.30 3.34
C LYS A 194 -19.15 41.19 3.54
N ASP A 195 -19.55 40.33 4.46
CA ASP A 195 -20.96 40.20 4.79
C ASP A 195 -21.31 41.25 5.85
N ASP A 196 -22.03 42.30 5.45
CA ASP A 196 -22.54 43.33 6.36
C ASP A 196 -23.98 43.01 6.81
N SER A 197 -24.52 41.83 6.48
CA SER A 197 -25.89 41.44 6.84
C SER A 197 -25.97 40.74 8.21
N THR A 198 -26.48 41.50 9.19
CA THR A 198 -27.02 41.08 10.50
C THR A 198 -26.06 40.45 11.54
N LEU A 199 -25.74 41.28 12.54
CA LEU A 199 -25.66 41.00 13.98
C LEU A 199 -24.68 39.95 14.54
N ASN A 200 -23.81 39.30 13.76
CA ASN A 200 -22.71 38.54 14.38
C ASN A 200 -21.44 38.44 13.52
N GLN A 201 -20.48 39.30 13.90
CA GLN A 201 -19.04 39.23 13.65
C GLN A 201 -18.59 39.50 12.21
N ASN A 202 -17.67 40.46 12.05
CA ASN A 202 -16.87 40.75 10.85
C ASN A 202 -16.23 39.48 10.25
N LYS A 203 -16.98 38.70 9.48
CA LYS A 203 -16.49 37.48 8.84
C LYS A 203 -16.31 37.76 7.35
N SER A 204 -15.05 37.77 6.92
CA SER A 204 -14.72 37.82 5.49
C SER A 204 -15.10 36.49 4.85
N PHE A 205 -15.90 36.53 3.78
CA PHE A 205 -16.18 35.35 2.95
C PHE A 205 -15.31 35.38 1.70
N TYR A 206 -14.64 34.27 1.44
CA TYR A 206 -13.86 34.03 0.24
C TYR A 206 -14.65 33.10 -0.65
N GLN A 207 -14.85 33.48 -1.91
CA GLN A 207 -15.38 32.64 -2.96
C GLN A 207 -14.24 32.35 -3.93
N ILE A 208 -13.81 31.10 -4.00
CA ILE A 208 -12.68 30.65 -4.81
C ILE A 208 -13.21 29.75 -5.92
N THR A 209 -12.85 30.09 -7.15
CA THR A 209 -13.22 29.34 -8.36
C THR A 209 -11.95 28.85 -9.05
N LEU A 210 -11.89 27.56 -9.35
CA LEU A 210 -10.86 26.96 -10.20
C LEU A 210 -11.48 26.57 -11.53
N GLU A 211 -10.93 27.11 -12.60
CA GLU A 211 -11.34 26.85 -13.97
C GLU A 211 -10.20 26.18 -14.74
N LEU A 212 -10.53 25.16 -15.53
CA LEU A 212 -9.58 24.42 -16.36
C LEU A 212 -10.11 24.38 -17.79
N ASN A 213 -9.60 25.28 -18.65
CA ASN A 213 -9.85 25.38 -20.10
C ASN A 213 -11.28 24.94 -20.53
N ASN A 214 -12.32 25.55 -19.94
CA ASN A 214 -13.76 25.28 -20.17
C ASN A 214 -14.28 23.86 -19.85
N ALA A 215 -13.42 22.90 -19.46
CA ALA A 215 -13.80 21.51 -19.17
C ALA A 215 -14.21 21.28 -17.71
N LEU A 216 -13.65 22.06 -16.79
CA LEU A 216 -13.93 21.92 -15.36
C LEU A 216 -14.01 23.30 -14.70
N LYS A 217 -15.09 23.54 -13.96
CA LYS A 217 -15.29 24.73 -13.13
C LYS A 217 -15.77 24.29 -11.76
N ILE A 218 -14.96 24.57 -10.73
CA ILE A 218 -15.27 24.24 -9.34
C ILE A 218 -15.23 25.51 -8.53
N GLN A 219 -16.28 25.74 -7.76
CA GLN A 219 -16.45 26.95 -6.96
C GLN A 219 -16.78 26.57 -5.51
N LYS A 220 -16.09 27.18 -4.55
CA LYS A 220 -16.39 27.05 -3.11
C LYS A 220 -16.34 28.40 -2.42
N SER A 221 -17.12 28.51 -1.35
CA SER A 221 -17.11 29.66 -0.46
C SER A 221 -16.76 29.25 0.97
N GLY A 222 -16.00 30.09 1.67
CA GLY A 222 -15.63 29.84 3.07
C GLY A 222 -15.01 31.03 3.76
N ILE A 223 -14.94 30.96 5.09
CA ILE A 223 -14.45 32.06 5.95
C ILE A 223 -12.90 32.12 5.95
N ASN A 224 -12.24 30.98 5.73
CA ASN A 224 -10.78 30.89 5.64
C ASN A 224 -10.34 30.73 4.17
N LYS A 225 -9.59 31.70 3.65
CA LYS A 225 -9.04 31.67 2.29
C LYS A 225 -8.27 30.38 2.00
N ARG A 226 -7.38 29.97 2.92
CA ARG A 226 -6.48 28.82 2.72
C ARG A 226 -7.25 27.50 2.69
N ASP A 227 -8.20 27.32 3.60
CA ASP A 227 -9.00 26.09 3.66
C ASP A 227 -9.98 25.99 2.49
N THR A 228 -10.54 27.13 2.06
CA THR A 228 -11.40 27.21 0.87
C THR A 228 -10.60 26.85 -0.39
N GLU A 229 -9.37 27.37 -0.53
CA GLU A 229 -8.48 27.06 -1.66
C GLU A 229 -8.15 25.55 -1.70
N GLN A 230 -7.77 24.97 -0.55
CA GLN A 230 -7.46 23.54 -0.46
C GLN A 230 -8.66 22.66 -0.86
N SER A 231 -9.86 23.04 -0.44
CA SER A 231 -11.09 22.31 -0.76
C SER A 231 -11.39 22.32 -2.27
N VAL A 232 -11.14 23.43 -2.95
CA VAL A 232 -11.32 23.56 -4.41
C VAL A 232 -10.37 22.63 -5.17
N TYR A 233 -9.09 22.60 -4.79
CA TYR A 233 -8.10 21.71 -5.44
C TYR A 233 -8.38 20.22 -5.17
N LEU A 234 -8.84 19.88 -3.97
CA LEU A 234 -9.21 18.50 -3.63
C LEU A 234 -10.35 17.99 -4.50
N GLU A 235 -11.40 18.79 -4.65
CA GLU A 235 -12.55 18.42 -5.48
C GLU A 235 -12.18 18.31 -6.96
N ALA A 236 -11.30 19.19 -7.44
CA ALA A 236 -10.79 19.14 -8.80
C ALA A 236 -10.03 17.85 -9.10
N LEU A 237 -9.14 17.46 -8.18
CA LEU A 237 -8.38 16.22 -8.32
C LEU A 237 -9.29 14.98 -8.29
N LEU A 238 -10.30 14.95 -7.41
CA LEU A 238 -11.28 13.88 -7.36
C LEU A 238 -12.10 13.79 -8.65
N HIS A 239 -12.51 14.93 -9.20
CA HIS A 239 -13.26 14.98 -10.46
C HIS A 239 -12.41 14.46 -11.63
N MET A 240 -11.15 14.88 -11.71
CA MET A 240 -10.23 14.41 -12.76
C MET A 240 -9.98 12.90 -12.68
N LYS A 241 -9.69 12.36 -11.49
CA LYS A 241 -9.50 10.91 -11.30
C LYS A 241 -10.73 10.11 -11.71
N LYS A 242 -11.94 10.61 -11.41
CA LYS A 242 -13.21 9.97 -11.81
C LYS A 242 -13.44 10.02 -13.32
N CYS A 243 -13.20 11.15 -13.97
CA CYS A 243 -13.30 11.30 -15.42
C CYS A 243 -12.33 10.36 -16.15
N HIS A 244 -11.08 10.30 -15.68
CA HIS A 244 -10.06 9.39 -16.22
C HIS A 244 -10.48 7.93 -16.08
N HIS A 245 -11.01 7.52 -14.93
CA HIS A 245 -11.47 6.14 -14.73
C HIS A 245 -12.62 5.76 -15.69
N LYS A 246 -13.53 6.70 -15.99
CA LYS A 246 -14.60 6.51 -16.97
C LYS A 246 -14.07 6.42 -18.42
N GLN A 247 -13.10 7.25 -18.79
CA GLN A 247 -12.47 7.22 -20.12
C GLN A 247 -11.67 5.94 -20.36
N PHE A 248 -10.92 5.46 -19.36
CA PHE A 248 -10.18 4.20 -19.44
C PHE A 248 -11.12 2.98 -19.59
N HIS A 249 -12.27 3.00 -18.91
CA HIS A 249 -13.30 1.97 -19.07
C HIS A 249 -14.03 2.03 -20.42
N GLN A 250 -14.19 3.23 -21.00
CA GLN A 250 -14.74 3.40 -22.36
C GLN A 250 -13.74 2.96 -23.44
N GLN A 251 -12.45 3.28 -23.29
CA GLN A 251 -11.40 2.82 -24.20
C GLN A 251 -11.21 1.30 -24.15
N LYS A 252 -11.24 0.66 -22.96
CA LYS A 252 -11.22 -0.82 -22.87
C LYS A 252 -12.45 -1.49 -23.48
N LYS A 253 -13.63 -0.85 -23.42
CA LYS A 253 -14.84 -1.33 -24.12
C LYS A 253 -14.75 -1.12 -25.63
N GLN A 254 -14.18 0.00 -26.09
CA GLN A 254 -13.97 0.25 -27.51
C GLN A 254 -12.89 -0.65 -28.11
N ILE A 255 -11.78 -0.92 -27.41
CA ILE A 255 -10.74 -1.87 -27.85
C ILE A 255 -11.31 -3.28 -27.93
N LYS A 256 -12.08 -3.74 -26.91
CA LYS A 256 -12.80 -5.03 -27.00
C LYS A 256 -13.80 -5.08 -28.15
N ASN A 257 -14.54 -3.99 -28.40
CA ASN A 257 -15.50 -3.96 -29.51
C ASN A 257 -14.82 -3.88 -30.89
N LYS A 258 -13.62 -3.27 -30.98
CA LYS A 258 -12.79 -3.25 -32.19
C LYS A 258 -12.16 -4.61 -32.46
N GLU A 259 -11.65 -5.28 -31.44
CA GLU A 259 -11.17 -6.67 -31.54
C GLU A 259 -12.29 -7.67 -31.91
N ILE A 260 -13.53 -7.41 -31.50
CA ILE A 260 -14.70 -8.23 -31.92
C ILE A 260 -15.12 -7.91 -33.36
N GLN A 261 -15.05 -6.64 -33.80
CA GLN A 261 -15.34 -6.26 -35.20
C GLN A 261 -14.25 -6.72 -36.17
N ASP A 262 -12.98 -6.60 -35.80
CA ASP A 262 -11.86 -7.03 -36.66
C ASP A 262 -11.83 -8.57 -36.80
N ASN A 263 -12.19 -9.32 -35.75
CA ASN A 263 -12.38 -10.78 -35.84
C ASN A 263 -13.62 -11.21 -36.65
N GLN A 264 -14.67 -10.39 -36.73
CA GLN A 264 -15.84 -10.65 -37.60
C GLN A 264 -15.55 -10.29 -39.06
N ILE A 265 -14.74 -9.26 -39.31
CA ILE A 265 -14.29 -8.88 -40.66
C ILE A 265 -13.28 -9.92 -41.21
N GLU A 266 -12.40 -10.47 -40.38
CA GLU A 266 -11.52 -11.58 -40.79
C GLU A 266 -12.27 -12.91 -41.03
N SER A 267 -13.37 -13.18 -40.32
CA SER A 267 -14.22 -14.35 -40.61
C SER A 267 -15.06 -14.20 -41.89
N ASP A 268 -15.42 -12.97 -42.25
CA ASP A 268 -16.22 -12.68 -43.44
C ASP A 268 -15.36 -12.49 -44.72
N LEU A 269 -14.06 -12.17 -44.59
CA LEU A 269 -13.10 -12.17 -45.72
C LEU A 269 -12.46 -13.53 -46.01
N SER A 270 -12.47 -14.47 -45.05
CA SER A 270 -11.84 -15.79 -45.20
C SER A 270 -12.72 -16.85 -45.88
N THR A 271 -13.93 -16.48 -46.33
CA THR A 271 -14.81 -17.36 -47.14
C THR A 271 -14.82 -17.04 -48.64
N SER A 272 -13.96 -16.12 -49.12
CA SER A 272 -13.95 -15.72 -50.54
C SER A 272 -12.59 -15.74 -51.25
N LEU A 273 -11.57 -16.40 -50.71
CA LEU A 273 -10.26 -16.54 -51.37
C LEU A 273 -9.63 -17.92 -51.11
N ASP A 274 -10.42 -18.98 -51.30
CA ASP A 274 -9.87 -20.23 -51.82
C ASP A 274 -9.51 -19.99 -53.28
N LEU A 275 -8.22 -19.79 -53.56
CA LEU A 275 -7.49 -20.31 -54.72
C LEU A 275 -6.10 -19.66 -54.77
N THR A 276 -5.11 -20.52 -55.02
CA THR A 276 -3.74 -20.24 -55.51
C THR A 276 -2.61 -19.89 -54.51
N ILE A 277 -1.72 -20.88 -54.35
CA ILE A 277 -0.23 -20.84 -54.34
C ILE A 277 0.48 -21.05 -52.98
N ASN A 278 0.82 -22.34 -52.77
CA ASN A 278 2.13 -22.95 -52.47
C ASN A 278 3.19 -22.22 -51.62
N ASN A 279 3.65 -23.00 -50.61
CA ASN A 279 5.03 -23.22 -50.15
C ASN A 279 5.85 -22.02 -49.64
N GLN A 280 6.08 -21.96 -48.32
CA GLN A 280 7.33 -22.43 -47.71
C GLN A 280 7.28 -22.29 -46.17
N GLU A 281 7.93 -23.25 -45.52
CA GLU A 281 8.04 -23.49 -44.08
C GLU A 281 8.73 -22.33 -43.33
N PHE A 282 8.34 -22.08 -42.08
CA PHE A 282 9.25 -22.19 -40.93
C PHE A 282 8.45 -22.28 -39.63
N SER A 283 8.78 -23.32 -38.87
CA SER A 283 8.31 -23.68 -37.54
C SER A 283 8.73 -22.65 -36.48
N PHE A 284 8.03 -22.61 -35.34
CA PHE A 284 8.56 -22.93 -34.00
C PHE A 284 7.49 -22.65 -32.91
N TYR A 285 7.02 -23.74 -32.30
CA TYR A 285 6.44 -23.93 -30.95
C TYR A 285 5.25 -23.09 -30.45
N SER A 286 4.08 -23.73 -30.51
CA SER A 286 2.96 -23.57 -29.57
C SER A 286 3.12 -24.51 -28.36
N PHE A 287 2.78 -24.05 -27.17
CA PHE A 287 2.38 -24.91 -26.05
C PHE A 287 0.95 -24.55 -25.59
N ASN A 288 -0.01 -25.38 -25.99
CA ASN A 288 -1.16 -25.78 -25.16
C ASN A 288 -0.58 -26.60 -23.99
N GLU A 289 -1.13 -26.72 -22.79
CA GLU A 289 -2.50 -26.90 -22.30
C GLU A 289 -2.29 -27.07 -20.76
N LYS A 290 -3.13 -26.63 -19.82
CA LYS A 290 -4.29 -27.37 -19.30
C LYS A 290 -4.74 -26.67 -18.02
N ASN A 291 -6.03 -26.34 -17.95
CA ASN A 291 -6.74 -26.35 -16.68
C ASN A 291 -6.85 -27.81 -16.21
N PRO A 292 -6.76 -28.02 -14.89
CA PRO A 292 -7.79 -28.83 -14.28
C PRO A 292 -8.43 -28.10 -13.11
N ASP A 293 -9.69 -28.46 -12.91
CA ASP A 293 -10.57 -28.05 -11.84
C ASP A 293 -9.87 -27.94 -10.49
N ASN A 294 -10.10 -26.82 -9.79
CA ASN A 294 -9.94 -26.76 -8.35
C ASN A 294 -11.11 -25.99 -7.74
N GLN A 295 -11.99 -26.75 -7.09
CA GLN A 295 -12.92 -26.24 -6.09
C GLN A 295 -12.13 -25.35 -5.12
N LYS A 296 -12.57 -24.09 -4.99
CA LYS A 296 -11.99 -23.14 -4.02
C LYS A 296 -12.29 -23.64 -2.61
N ILE A 297 -11.34 -24.36 -2.05
CA ILE A 297 -11.29 -24.70 -0.64
C ILE A 297 -11.03 -23.41 0.15
N SER A 298 -11.83 -23.16 1.18
CA SER A 298 -11.72 -22.00 2.06
C SER A 298 -10.35 -21.99 2.76
N PHE A 299 -9.78 -20.81 3.02
CA PHE A 299 -8.51 -20.65 3.75
C PHE A 299 -8.50 -21.43 5.07
N ASP A 300 -9.64 -21.49 5.76
CA ASP A 300 -9.78 -22.23 7.02
C ASP A 300 -9.56 -23.74 6.83
N GLN A 301 -9.96 -24.29 5.68
CA GLN A 301 -9.78 -25.71 5.35
C GLN A 301 -8.34 -26.03 4.94
N GLN A 302 -7.65 -25.11 4.26
CA GLN A 302 -6.20 -25.24 3.98
C GLN A 302 -5.38 -25.14 5.27
N PHE A 303 -5.79 -24.29 6.20
CA PHE A 303 -5.15 -24.09 7.50
C PHE A 303 -5.33 -25.31 8.42
N SER A 304 -6.53 -25.90 8.46
CA SER A 304 -6.77 -27.15 9.21
C SER A 304 -5.94 -28.32 8.69
N LEU A 305 -5.78 -28.45 7.36
CA LEU A 305 -4.96 -29.50 6.76
C LEU A 305 -3.47 -29.37 7.10
N VAL A 306 -2.93 -28.14 7.14
CA VAL A 306 -1.53 -27.89 7.52
C VAL A 306 -1.31 -28.16 9.01
N LEU A 307 -2.27 -27.82 9.87
CA LEU A 307 -2.19 -28.12 11.30
C LEU A 307 -2.33 -29.62 11.61
N GLU A 308 -3.19 -30.35 10.90
CA GLU A 308 -3.31 -31.81 11.03
C GLU A 308 -2.06 -32.55 10.54
N GLN A 309 -1.38 -32.05 9.51
CA GLN A 309 -0.12 -32.64 9.03
C GLN A 309 1.04 -32.41 10.00
N LEU A 310 1.05 -31.29 10.73
CA LEU A 310 2.05 -30.98 11.73
C LEU A 310 1.79 -31.65 13.10
N ALA A 311 0.55 -32.06 13.37
CA ALA A 311 0.20 -32.77 14.61
C ALA A 311 0.48 -34.28 14.55
N ASN A 312 0.72 -34.84 13.35
CA ASN A 312 0.93 -36.27 13.12
C ASN A 312 2.39 -36.65 12.76
N GLN A 313 3.37 -35.77 13.05
CA GLN A 313 4.81 -36.00 12.90
C GLN A 313 5.55 -35.71 14.21
#